data_AF-A0A7C6IT35-F1
#
_entry.id   AF-A0A7C6IT35-F1
#
_cell.length_a   1.000
_cell.length_b   1.000
_cell.length_c   1.000
_cell.angle_alpha   90.00
_cell.angle_beta   90.00
_cell.angle_gamma   90.00
#
_symmetry.space_group_name_H-M   'P 1'
#
loop_
_entity.id
_entity.type
_entity.pdbx_description
1 polymer ?
#
loop_
_entity_poly.entity_id
_entity_poly.type
_entity_poly.pdbx_seq_one_letter_code
_entity_poly.pdbx_strand_id
1 'polypeptide(L)'
;PKSYYPWAGGTTPPDDSLAGSFASLFVKGFLWIITQLYDYPNAAQVVRQHIPSISNFLPTTEHQPYLVRKVKTARQFIPVSWMKHRNIMLEKLNRGFPQLLNKGINIVNIIGEGKSTITYIKVTKAPGDDLWVDGRPTGVIKTNNGDGTVTVPSARGIGGQSIAIKSNHTSLLNDGVYLIADALGARYVAMEMPEPIPERYISLLAKGPVSLNLLNPPARYYYMDKWIIIQDPGSTKYTLQVTGTGSGEFSLAADSNYLTFDKLQCLTSTITANETKEYTVQLKPFKGGVSLRKV
;
A
#
# COMPACT_ATOMS: atom_id res chain seq x y z
N PRO A 1 -6.37 -4.13 -10.01
CA PRO A 1 -5.60 -2.90 -9.68
C PRO A 1 -5.82 -2.45 -8.24
N LYS A 2 -4.76 -2.56 -7.43
CA LYS A 2 -4.72 -2.17 -6.01
C LYS A 2 -4.91 -0.66 -5.79
N SER A 3 -4.48 0.16 -6.75
CA SER A 3 -4.58 1.63 -6.78
C SER A 3 -6.00 2.20 -6.72
N TYR A 4 -7.01 1.40 -7.08
CA TYR A 4 -8.42 1.84 -7.03
C TYR A 4 -8.87 2.18 -5.60
N TYR A 5 -8.40 1.44 -4.60
CA TYR A 5 -8.79 1.63 -3.20
C TYR A 5 -8.37 3.00 -2.64
N PRO A 6 -7.09 3.40 -2.72
CA PRO A 6 -6.68 4.69 -2.18
C PRO A 6 -7.27 5.84 -2.98
N TRP A 7 -7.38 5.70 -4.31
CA TRP A 7 -7.88 6.77 -5.17
C TRP A 7 -9.39 7.02 -5.02
N ALA A 8 -10.19 5.95 -5.05
CA ALA A 8 -11.64 6.06 -5.05
C ALA A 8 -12.22 6.19 -3.64
N GLY A 9 -11.53 5.65 -2.63
CA GLY A 9 -12.04 5.54 -1.27
C GLY A 9 -11.14 6.04 -0.15
N GLY A 10 -9.88 6.39 -0.44
CA GLY A 10 -8.93 6.78 0.61
C GLY A 10 -8.59 5.65 1.56
N THR A 11 -8.58 4.41 1.07
CA THR A 11 -8.27 3.21 1.87
C THR A 11 -7.29 2.32 1.13
N THR A 12 -6.86 1.23 1.76
CA THR A 12 -5.87 0.30 1.20
C THR A 12 -6.56 -0.98 0.72
N PRO A 13 -6.08 -1.60 -0.37
CA PRO A 13 -6.61 -2.89 -0.83
C PRO A 13 -6.42 -3.99 0.21
N PRO A 14 -7.24 -5.04 0.20
CA PRO A 14 -6.92 -6.27 0.92
C PRO A 14 -5.67 -6.89 0.28
N ASP A 15 -4.60 -6.98 1.04
CA ASP A 15 -3.34 -7.54 0.59
C ASP A 15 -2.74 -8.40 1.70
N ASP A 16 -2.63 -9.69 1.42
CA ASP A 16 -2.09 -10.67 2.37
C ASP A 16 -0.56 -10.78 2.23
N SER A 17 0.05 -10.01 1.32
CA SER A 17 1.50 -9.95 1.17
C SER A 17 2.12 -8.93 2.14
N LEU A 18 3.36 -9.20 2.55
CA LEU A 18 4.13 -8.34 3.46
C LEU A 18 4.36 -6.95 2.87
N ALA A 19 4.73 -6.89 1.59
CA ALA A 19 4.91 -5.62 0.87
C ALA A 19 3.60 -4.82 0.81
N GLY A 20 2.46 -5.50 0.62
CA GLY A 20 1.14 -4.89 0.68
C GLY A 20 0.78 -4.35 2.05
N SER A 21 1.13 -5.09 3.11
CA SER A 21 0.92 -4.67 4.49
C SER A 21 1.76 -3.43 4.84
N PHE A 22 3.02 -3.39 4.41
CA PHE A 22 3.87 -2.22 4.58
C PHE A 22 3.38 -1.02 3.79
N ALA A 23 3.03 -1.18 2.51
CA ALA A 23 2.44 -0.09 1.73
C ALA A 23 1.13 0.41 2.35
N SER A 24 0.32 -0.50 2.91
CA SER A 24 -0.89 -0.15 3.65
C SER A 24 -0.58 0.70 4.89
N LEU A 25 0.45 0.35 5.65
CA LEU A 25 0.92 1.14 6.79
C LEU A 25 1.27 2.57 6.39
N PHE A 26 2.12 2.74 5.37
CA PHE A 26 2.54 4.07 4.93
C PHE A 26 1.34 4.93 4.54
N VAL A 27 0.40 4.36 3.77
CA VAL A 27 -0.81 5.07 3.36
C VAL A 27 -1.69 5.41 4.55
N LYS A 28 -1.90 4.48 5.49
CA LYS A 28 -2.72 4.72 6.70
C LYS A 28 -2.12 5.76 7.62
N GLY A 29 -0.83 5.63 7.93
CA GLY A 29 -0.10 6.57 8.77
C GLY A 29 -0.13 7.97 8.17
N PHE A 30 0.17 8.09 6.87
CA PHE A 30 0.07 9.33 6.13
C PHE A 30 -1.34 9.95 6.19
N LEU A 31 -2.38 9.17 5.87
CA LEU A 31 -3.77 9.63 5.91
C LEU A 31 -4.16 10.11 7.31
N TRP A 32 -3.75 9.40 8.35
CA TRP A 32 -3.99 9.81 9.71
C TRP A 32 -3.31 11.15 10.02
N ILE A 33 -2.01 11.32 9.71
CA ILE A 33 -1.30 12.59 9.95
C ILE A 33 -2.04 13.75 9.29
N ILE A 34 -2.34 13.62 8.00
CA ILE A 34 -2.88 14.72 7.22
C ILE A 34 -4.31 15.07 7.64
N THR A 35 -5.15 14.07 7.94
CA THR A 35 -6.51 14.32 8.46
C THR A 35 -6.51 14.94 9.85
N GLN A 36 -5.41 14.83 10.61
CA GLN A 36 -5.24 15.56 11.85
C GLN A 36 -4.71 16.99 11.64
N LEU A 37 -3.98 17.27 10.56
CA LEU A 37 -3.42 18.60 10.30
C LEU A 37 -4.40 19.53 9.57
N TYR A 38 -5.35 18.96 8.83
CA TYR A 38 -6.23 19.70 7.94
C TYR A 38 -7.63 19.10 7.94
N ASP A 39 -8.64 19.97 7.80
CA ASP A 39 -10.02 19.55 7.67
C ASP A 39 -10.29 19.04 6.25
N TYR A 40 -10.38 17.72 6.15
CA TYR A 40 -10.75 17.02 4.93
C TYR A 40 -12.09 16.33 5.10
N PRO A 41 -13.00 16.41 4.10
CA PRO A 41 -14.31 15.75 4.21
C PRO A 41 -14.20 14.22 4.14
N ASN A 42 -13.11 13.67 3.60
CA ASN A 42 -12.80 12.23 3.63
C ASN A 42 -11.33 11.95 3.26
N ALA A 43 -10.87 10.74 3.56
CA ALA A 43 -9.50 10.29 3.26
C ALA A 43 -9.18 10.23 1.76
N ALA A 44 -10.17 10.04 0.87
CA ALA A 44 -9.91 10.02 -0.56
C ALA A 44 -9.48 11.40 -1.08
N GLN A 45 -10.03 12.48 -0.52
CA GLN A 45 -9.62 13.85 -0.82
C GLN A 45 -8.17 14.09 -0.40
N VAL A 46 -7.73 13.58 0.76
CA VAL A 46 -6.33 13.61 1.17
C VAL A 46 -5.42 12.95 0.15
N VAL A 47 -5.77 11.72 -0.27
CA VAL A 47 -5.00 10.98 -1.29
C VAL A 47 -4.93 11.78 -2.59
N ARG A 48 -6.06 12.29 -3.08
CA ARG A 48 -6.12 13.00 -4.37
C ARG A 48 -5.33 14.30 -4.36
N GLN A 49 -5.30 15.02 -3.23
CA GLN A 49 -4.60 16.29 -3.12
C GLN A 49 -3.09 16.13 -2.87
N HIS A 50 -2.69 15.20 -1.99
CA HIS A 50 -1.29 15.09 -1.57
C HIS A 50 -0.51 13.98 -2.28
N ILE A 51 -1.20 12.98 -2.83
CA ILE A 51 -0.57 11.88 -3.57
C ILE A 51 -1.29 11.68 -4.93
N PRO A 52 -1.36 12.73 -5.77
CA PRO A 52 -2.06 12.65 -7.06
C PRO A 52 -1.47 11.59 -7.99
N SER A 53 -0.20 11.23 -7.79
CA SER A 53 0.50 10.16 -8.53
C SER A 53 -0.18 8.80 -8.42
N ILE A 54 -1.00 8.55 -7.38
CA ILE A 54 -1.79 7.31 -7.28
C ILE A 54 -2.73 7.13 -8.49
N SER A 55 -3.24 8.22 -9.06
CA SER A 55 -4.07 8.15 -10.28
C SER A 55 -3.33 7.57 -11.50
N ASN A 56 -2.00 7.73 -11.54
CA ASN A 56 -1.17 7.21 -12.63
C ASN A 56 -0.97 5.68 -12.54
N PHE A 57 -1.47 5.03 -11.49
CA PHE A 57 -1.50 3.58 -11.36
C PHE A 57 -2.89 2.99 -11.61
N LEU A 58 -3.88 3.81 -11.97
CA LEU A 58 -5.18 3.31 -12.39
C LEU A 58 -5.06 2.65 -13.78
N PRO A 59 -6.00 1.78 -14.17
CA PRO A 59 -6.04 1.27 -15.53
C PRO A 59 -6.46 2.33 -16.56
N THR A 60 -6.06 2.11 -17.81
CA THR A 60 -6.49 2.89 -18.98
C THR A 60 -7.72 2.26 -19.63
N THR A 61 -8.29 2.96 -20.61
CA THR A 61 -9.45 2.49 -21.40
C THR A 61 -9.20 1.18 -22.15
N GLU A 62 -7.96 0.86 -22.49
CA GLU A 62 -7.58 -0.37 -23.20
C GLU A 62 -7.46 -1.58 -22.26
N HIS A 63 -7.42 -1.34 -20.94
CA HIS A 63 -7.31 -2.41 -19.96
C HIS A 63 -8.64 -3.19 -19.86
N GLN A 64 -8.53 -4.51 -19.68
CA GLN A 64 -9.69 -5.37 -19.48
C GLN A 64 -10.50 -4.96 -18.23
N PRO A 65 -11.82 -5.14 -18.21
CA PRO A 65 -12.64 -4.81 -17.04
C PRO A 65 -12.11 -5.47 -15.76
N TYR A 66 -11.95 -4.67 -14.70
CA TYR A 66 -11.45 -5.15 -13.40
C TYR A 66 -12.44 -4.98 -12.26
N LEU A 67 -13.48 -4.17 -12.44
CA LEU A 67 -14.60 -4.08 -11.51
C LEU A 67 -15.72 -5.01 -11.97
N VAL A 68 -16.27 -5.79 -11.03
CA VAL A 68 -17.37 -6.71 -11.29
C VAL A 68 -18.46 -6.54 -10.24
N ARG A 69 -19.71 -6.45 -10.69
CA ARG A 69 -20.88 -6.45 -9.82
C ARG A 69 -21.80 -7.62 -10.13
N LYS A 70 -22.53 -8.09 -9.12
CA LYS A 70 -23.56 -9.11 -9.32
C LYS A 70 -24.85 -8.42 -9.74
N VAL A 71 -25.45 -8.89 -10.84
CA VAL A 71 -26.78 -8.47 -11.30
C VAL A 71 -27.64 -9.72 -11.41
N LYS A 72 -28.62 -9.87 -10.51
CA LYS A 72 -29.38 -11.12 -10.35
C LYS A 72 -28.44 -12.32 -10.16
N THR A 73 -28.39 -13.24 -11.12
CA THR A 73 -27.53 -14.43 -11.12
C THR A 73 -26.22 -14.23 -11.90
N ALA A 74 -26.11 -13.18 -12.71
CA ALA A 74 -24.98 -12.95 -13.60
C ALA A 74 -23.93 -11.99 -13.00
N ARG A 75 -22.70 -12.07 -13.54
CA ARG A 75 -21.64 -11.10 -13.30
C ARG A 75 -21.66 -10.05 -14.40
N GLN A 76 -21.76 -8.78 -14.01
CA GLN A 76 -21.58 -7.66 -14.92
C GLN A 76 -20.20 -7.06 -14.70
N PHE A 77 -19.38 -7.09 -15.73
CA PHE A 77 -18.09 -6.41 -15.78
C PHE A 77 -18.29 -4.94 -16.15
N ILE A 78 -17.60 -4.04 -15.47
CA ILE A 78 -17.65 -2.60 -15.73
C ILE A 78 -16.45 -2.23 -16.60
N PRO A 79 -16.64 -1.83 -17.87
CA PRO A 79 -15.55 -1.38 -18.73
C PRO A 79 -14.86 -0.16 -18.15
N VAL A 80 -13.52 -0.07 -18.28
CA VAL A 80 -12.75 1.08 -17.79
C VAL A 80 -13.15 2.37 -18.51
N SER A 81 -13.58 2.27 -19.77
CA SER A 81 -14.13 3.39 -20.55
C SER A 81 -15.40 4.02 -19.96
N TRP A 82 -16.09 3.33 -19.06
CA TRP A 82 -17.28 3.86 -18.37
C TRP A 82 -16.97 4.39 -16.98
N MET A 83 -15.71 4.30 -16.54
CA MET A 83 -15.29 4.68 -15.20
C MET A 83 -14.86 6.16 -15.16
N LYS A 84 -15.21 6.84 -14.07
CA LYS A 84 -14.72 8.20 -13.75
C LYS A 84 -13.23 8.14 -13.42
N HIS A 85 -12.80 7.15 -12.64
CA HIS A 85 -11.42 7.00 -12.22
C HIS A 85 -10.63 6.14 -13.21
N ARG A 86 -9.76 6.80 -13.98
CA ARG A 86 -8.93 6.19 -15.03
C ARG A 86 -7.60 6.92 -15.16
N ASN A 87 -6.63 6.26 -15.76
CA ASN A 87 -5.28 6.78 -15.90
C ASN A 87 -5.12 7.65 -17.15
N ILE A 88 -5.54 8.90 -17.03
CA ILE A 88 -5.49 9.89 -18.11
C ILE A 88 -4.06 10.13 -18.61
N MET A 89 -3.08 10.07 -17.72
CA MET A 89 -1.67 10.26 -18.08
C MET A 89 -1.19 9.16 -19.02
N LEU A 90 -1.38 7.89 -18.65
CA LEU A 90 -0.98 6.76 -19.47
C LEU A 90 -1.83 6.63 -20.74
N GLU A 91 -3.13 6.97 -20.70
CA GLU A 91 -3.96 7.06 -21.90
C GLU A 91 -3.37 8.04 -22.94
N LYS A 92 -2.85 9.19 -22.50
CA LYS A 92 -2.19 10.15 -23.40
C LYS A 92 -0.89 9.58 -23.96
N LEU A 93 -0.08 8.89 -23.14
CA LEU A 93 1.14 8.24 -23.59
C LEU A 93 0.87 7.13 -24.61
N ASN A 94 -0.16 6.30 -24.37
CA ASN A 94 -0.51 5.18 -25.23
C ASN A 94 -0.86 5.61 -26.66
N ARG A 95 -1.36 6.84 -26.86
CA ARG A 95 -1.64 7.38 -28.21
C ARG A 95 -0.40 7.51 -29.08
N GLY A 96 0.78 7.75 -28.49
CA GLY A 96 2.05 7.81 -29.20
C GLY A 96 2.77 6.46 -29.31
N PHE A 97 2.28 5.42 -28.63
CA PHE A 97 2.97 4.15 -28.50
C PHE A 97 3.21 3.42 -29.84
N PRO A 98 2.27 3.38 -30.79
CA PRO A 98 2.51 2.75 -32.10
C PRO A 98 3.68 3.38 -32.87
N GLN A 99 3.89 4.69 -32.73
CA GLN A 99 4.99 5.41 -33.39
C GLN A 99 6.35 5.04 -32.79
N LEU A 100 6.38 4.65 -31.52
CA LEU A 100 7.58 4.20 -30.82
C LEU A 100 7.97 2.78 -31.25
N LEU A 101 7.00 1.87 -31.37
CA LEU A 101 7.22 0.51 -31.87
C LEU A 101 7.78 0.50 -33.32
N ASN A 102 7.33 1.43 -34.16
CA ASN A 102 7.78 1.54 -35.54
C ASN A 102 9.25 2.01 -35.71
N LYS A 103 9.96 2.33 -34.62
CA LYS A 103 11.37 2.73 -34.64
C LYS A 103 12.36 1.55 -34.50
N GLY A 104 11.88 0.30 -34.59
CA GLY A 104 12.74 -0.89 -34.47
C GLY A 104 13.23 -1.15 -33.05
N ILE A 105 12.46 -0.74 -32.04
CA ILE A 105 12.81 -0.97 -30.63
C ILE A 105 12.45 -2.40 -30.26
N ASN A 106 13.46 -3.17 -29.83
CA ASN A 106 13.24 -4.51 -29.28
C ASN A 106 12.74 -4.42 -27.84
N ILE A 107 11.57 -5.01 -27.59
CA ILE A 107 10.96 -5.04 -26.25
C ILE A 107 11.06 -6.45 -25.68
N VAL A 108 11.62 -6.54 -24.48
CA VAL A 108 11.67 -7.76 -23.67
C VAL A 108 10.92 -7.49 -22.36
N ASN A 109 9.82 -8.22 -22.15
CA ASN A 109 9.03 -8.16 -20.93
C ASN A 109 9.47 -9.28 -19.99
N ILE A 110 10.05 -8.91 -18.85
CA ILE A 110 10.34 -9.83 -17.75
C ILE A 110 9.17 -9.75 -16.77
N ILE A 111 8.47 -10.88 -16.57
CA ILE A 111 7.17 -10.93 -15.89
C ILE A 111 7.22 -11.91 -14.74
N GLY A 112 6.78 -11.50 -13.54
CA GLY A 112 6.61 -12.42 -12.42
C GLY A 112 5.33 -13.24 -12.53
N GLU A 113 5.37 -14.51 -12.13
CA GLU A 113 4.21 -15.39 -12.08
C GLU A 113 4.23 -16.38 -10.90
N GLY A 114 3.08 -17.05 -10.68
CA GLY A 114 2.93 -18.08 -9.66
C GLY A 114 2.51 -17.56 -8.28
N LYS A 115 2.06 -16.31 -8.19
CA LYS A 115 1.59 -15.68 -6.95
C LYS A 115 0.11 -15.31 -7.03
N SER A 116 -0.58 -15.45 -5.90
CA SER A 116 -1.99 -15.07 -5.79
C SER A 116 -2.18 -13.57 -6.00
N THR A 117 -2.86 -13.21 -7.08
CA THR A 117 -2.96 -11.85 -7.62
C THR A 117 -4.42 -11.48 -7.83
N ILE A 118 -4.82 -10.27 -7.46
CA ILE A 118 -6.19 -9.79 -7.65
C ILE A 118 -6.48 -9.60 -9.15
N THR A 119 -7.42 -10.39 -9.68
CA THR A 119 -7.93 -10.24 -11.05
C THR A 119 -9.09 -9.26 -11.09
N TYR A 120 -10.05 -9.40 -10.17
CA TYR A 120 -11.26 -8.58 -10.14
C TYR A 120 -11.57 -8.07 -8.73
N ILE A 121 -12.11 -6.87 -8.66
CA ILE A 121 -12.67 -6.28 -7.44
C ILE A 121 -14.19 -6.40 -7.53
N LYS A 122 -14.78 -7.10 -6.57
CA LYS A 122 -16.24 -7.19 -6.43
C LYS A 122 -16.74 -5.87 -5.87
N VAL A 123 -17.74 -5.27 -6.52
CA VAL A 123 -18.29 -3.97 -6.12
C VAL A 123 -19.80 -3.98 -5.99
N THR A 124 -20.31 -3.10 -5.11
CA THR A 124 -21.72 -2.70 -5.03
C THR A 124 -21.89 -1.25 -5.50
N LYS A 125 -23.14 -0.80 -5.66
CA LYS A 125 -23.43 0.59 -6.00
C LYS A 125 -22.85 1.54 -4.95
N ALA A 126 -22.37 2.71 -5.39
CA ALA A 126 -21.86 3.76 -4.52
C ALA A 126 -22.94 4.22 -3.53
N PRO A 127 -22.57 4.55 -2.28
CA PRO A 127 -23.52 5.00 -1.27
C PRO A 127 -24.11 6.40 -1.52
N GLY A 128 -23.58 7.18 -2.48
CA GLY A 128 -24.13 8.50 -2.85
C GLY A 128 -23.12 9.64 -2.78
N ASP A 129 -21.95 9.42 -2.19
CA ASP A 129 -20.88 10.42 -2.09
C ASP A 129 -19.90 10.33 -3.26
N ASP A 130 -19.02 11.32 -3.40
CA ASP A 130 -17.91 11.37 -4.39
C ASP A 130 -16.83 10.27 -4.18
N LEU A 131 -17.13 9.32 -3.29
CA LEU A 131 -16.40 8.11 -2.95
C LEU A 131 -16.97 6.93 -3.72
N TRP A 132 -16.09 6.07 -4.22
CA TRP A 132 -16.50 4.82 -4.87
C TRP A 132 -17.50 5.00 -6.01
N VAL A 133 -17.41 6.11 -6.73
CA VAL A 133 -18.33 6.47 -7.83
C VAL A 133 -18.45 5.36 -8.90
N ASP A 134 -17.38 4.59 -9.12
CA ASP A 134 -17.36 3.46 -10.06
C ASP A 134 -17.75 2.11 -9.41
N GLY A 135 -17.94 2.08 -8.09
CA GLY A 135 -18.37 0.91 -7.30
C GLY A 135 -17.60 0.72 -6.00
N ARG A 136 -18.31 0.50 -4.88
CA ARG A 136 -17.70 0.26 -3.56
C ARG A 136 -17.21 -1.19 -3.45
N PRO A 137 -15.93 -1.45 -3.15
CA PRO A 137 -15.41 -2.79 -2.97
C PRO A 137 -16.11 -3.57 -1.84
N THR A 138 -16.45 -4.82 -2.12
CA THR A 138 -16.99 -5.79 -1.16
C THR A 138 -16.18 -7.09 -1.10
N GLY A 139 -15.15 -7.21 -1.93
CA GLY A 139 -14.19 -8.31 -1.90
C GLY A 139 -13.42 -8.41 -3.21
N VAL A 140 -12.64 -9.49 -3.36
CA VAL A 140 -11.78 -9.71 -4.53
C VAL A 140 -11.96 -11.11 -5.11
N ILE A 141 -11.57 -11.27 -6.37
CA ILE A 141 -11.36 -12.56 -7.04
C ILE A 141 -9.89 -12.59 -7.45
N LYS A 142 -9.18 -13.66 -7.08
CA LYS A 142 -7.75 -13.81 -7.31
C LYS A 142 -7.45 -14.90 -8.35
N THR A 143 -6.26 -14.83 -8.95
CA THR A 143 -5.65 -15.85 -9.81
C THR A 143 -4.23 -16.13 -9.34
N ASN A 144 -3.69 -17.31 -9.62
CA ASN A 144 -2.26 -17.58 -9.40
C ASN A 144 -1.39 -17.21 -10.62
N ASN A 145 -2.02 -16.70 -11.69
CA ASN A 145 -1.37 -16.23 -12.91
C ASN A 145 -0.95 -14.75 -12.81
N GLY A 146 -0.05 -14.45 -11.88
CA GLY A 146 0.52 -13.10 -11.65
C GLY A 146 1.62 -13.10 -10.60
N ASP A 147 2.16 -11.92 -10.30
CA ASP A 147 3.30 -11.72 -9.39
C ASP A 147 2.89 -11.28 -7.96
N GLY A 148 1.59 -11.31 -7.66
CA GLY A 148 1.01 -10.83 -6.39
C GLY A 148 0.42 -9.43 -6.49
N THR A 149 0.72 -8.69 -7.56
CA THR A 149 0.21 -7.34 -7.82
C THR A 149 -0.33 -7.19 -9.25
N VAL A 150 0.44 -7.61 -10.25
CA VAL A 150 0.13 -7.53 -11.68
C VAL A 150 -0.12 -8.94 -12.22
N THR A 151 -1.18 -9.09 -13.02
CA THR A 151 -1.47 -10.37 -13.68
C THR A 151 -0.60 -10.54 -14.92
N VAL A 152 -0.24 -11.77 -15.26
CA VAL A 152 0.55 -12.04 -16.47
C VAL A 152 -0.09 -11.47 -17.75
N PRO A 153 -1.42 -11.60 -17.97
CA PRO A 153 -2.05 -10.97 -19.13
C PRO A 153 -1.91 -9.44 -19.17
N SER A 154 -1.92 -8.78 -18.01
CA SER A 154 -1.73 -7.32 -17.92
C SER A 154 -0.29 -6.93 -18.27
N ALA A 155 0.69 -7.65 -17.73
CA ALA A 155 2.12 -7.39 -17.97
C ALA A 155 2.54 -7.62 -19.44
N ARG A 156 1.82 -8.46 -20.18
CA ARG A 156 2.07 -8.72 -21.63
C ARG A 156 1.50 -7.64 -22.56
N GLY A 157 0.74 -6.68 -22.04
CA GLY A 157 -0.04 -5.74 -22.86
C GLY A 157 0.78 -4.84 -23.80
N ILE A 158 2.08 -4.69 -23.55
CA ILE A 158 2.98 -3.83 -24.34
C ILE A 158 3.52 -4.52 -25.62
N GLY A 159 3.33 -5.83 -25.78
CA GLY A 159 3.87 -6.61 -26.90
C GLY A 159 5.37 -6.92 -26.77
N GLY A 160 5.97 -7.54 -27.78
CA GLY A 160 7.38 -7.98 -27.76
C GLY A 160 7.61 -9.35 -27.13
N GLN A 161 8.87 -9.74 -26.96
CA GLN A 161 9.24 -11.00 -26.33
C GLN A 161 8.83 -10.95 -24.86
N SER A 162 8.19 -12.01 -24.36
CA SER A 162 7.74 -12.06 -22.97
C SER A 162 8.30 -13.30 -22.29
N ILE A 163 9.01 -13.10 -21.18
CA ILE A 163 9.63 -14.13 -20.36
C ILE A 163 8.99 -14.09 -18.98
N ALA A 164 8.27 -15.15 -18.63
CA ALA A 164 7.64 -15.28 -17.32
C ALA A 164 8.53 -16.11 -16.39
N ILE A 165 8.79 -15.62 -15.17
CA ILE A 165 9.58 -16.30 -14.15
C ILE A 165 8.81 -16.44 -12.84
N LYS A 166 9.11 -17.48 -12.06
CA LYS A 166 8.52 -17.68 -10.73
C LYS A 166 9.08 -16.64 -9.77
N SER A 167 8.35 -15.55 -9.60
CA SER A 167 8.77 -14.42 -8.78
C SER A 167 7.56 -13.64 -8.29
N ASN A 168 7.74 -12.86 -7.23
CA ASN A 168 6.75 -11.89 -6.77
C ASN A 168 7.13 -10.47 -7.22
N HIS A 169 6.17 -9.55 -7.14
CA HIS A 169 6.33 -8.18 -7.62
C HIS A 169 7.56 -7.45 -7.05
N THR A 170 7.88 -7.67 -5.76
CA THR A 170 9.00 -7.00 -5.09
C THR A 170 10.35 -7.68 -5.31
N SER A 171 10.36 -8.95 -5.71
CA SER A 171 11.59 -9.72 -5.94
C SER A 171 11.93 -9.83 -7.43
N LEU A 172 11.01 -9.44 -8.32
CA LEU A 172 11.12 -9.60 -9.78
C LEU A 172 12.40 -9.01 -10.36
N LEU A 173 12.83 -7.85 -9.85
CA LEU A 173 14.07 -7.22 -10.29
C LEU A 173 15.28 -8.11 -9.98
N ASN A 174 15.33 -8.64 -8.77
CA ASN A 174 16.45 -9.49 -8.32
C ASN A 174 16.40 -10.86 -8.97
N ASP A 175 15.23 -11.48 -9.00
CA ASP A 175 15.03 -12.80 -9.61
C ASP A 175 15.26 -12.75 -11.12
N GLY A 176 15.01 -11.61 -11.77
CA GLY A 176 15.12 -11.41 -13.21
C GLY A 176 16.40 -10.72 -13.69
N VAL A 177 17.31 -10.35 -12.80
CA VAL A 177 18.49 -9.53 -13.14
C VAL A 177 19.38 -10.18 -14.22
N TYR A 178 19.46 -11.51 -14.24
CA TYR A 178 20.23 -12.23 -15.25
C TYR A 178 19.62 -12.11 -16.64
N LEU A 179 18.28 -11.98 -16.75
CA LEU A 179 17.58 -11.73 -18.01
C LEU A 179 17.82 -10.30 -18.51
N ILE A 180 17.95 -9.34 -17.59
CA ILE A 180 18.34 -7.97 -17.93
C ILE A 180 19.77 -7.96 -18.48
N ALA A 181 20.70 -8.66 -17.82
CA ALA A 181 22.07 -8.78 -18.28
C ALA A 181 22.15 -9.42 -19.68
N ASP A 182 21.43 -10.51 -19.90
CA ASP A 182 21.33 -11.18 -21.21
C ASP A 182 20.78 -10.24 -22.30
N ALA A 183 19.67 -9.55 -22.03
CA ALA A 183 19.07 -8.60 -22.97
C ALA A 183 19.99 -7.42 -23.34
N LEU A 184 20.91 -7.05 -22.44
CA LEU A 184 21.90 -5.99 -22.66
C LEU A 184 23.23 -6.50 -23.23
N GLY A 185 23.41 -7.82 -23.39
CA GLY A 185 24.70 -8.41 -23.75
C GLY A 185 25.79 -8.22 -22.68
N ALA A 186 25.38 -8.03 -21.42
CA ALA A 186 26.26 -7.78 -20.29
C ALA A 186 26.54 -9.07 -19.48
N ARG A 187 27.68 -9.10 -18.78
CA ARG A 187 27.97 -10.18 -17.83
C ARG A 187 27.22 -9.96 -16.53
N TYR A 188 26.44 -10.95 -16.10
CA TYR A 188 25.84 -10.93 -14.78
C TYR A 188 26.89 -11.07 -13.67
N VAL A 189 26.77 -10.24 -12.63
CA VAL A 189 27.52 -10.37 -11.37
C VAL A 189 26.49 -10.49 -10.26
N ALA A 190 26.58 -11.56 -9.47
CA ALA A 190 25.70 -11.76 -8.34
C ALA A 190 25.84 -10.58 -7.36
N MET A 191 24.72 -9.94 -7.03
CA MET A 191 24.67 -8.91 -5.98
C MET A 191 24.19 -9.54 -4.68
N GLU A 192 24.79 -9.11 -3.56
CA GLU A 192 24.22 -9.39 -2.24
C GLU A 192 22.86 -8.71 -2.12
N MET A 193 21.87 -9.48 -1.67
CA MET A 193 20.50 -9.01 -1.58
C MET A 193 20.31 -8.22 -0.28
N PRO A 194 19.62 -7.07 -0.30
CA PRO A 194 19.16 -6.45 0.92
C PRO A 194 18.22 -7.41 1.67
N GLU A 195 18.24 -7.34 3.00
CA GLU A 195 17.46 -8.22 3.84
C GLU A 195 15.95 -8.18 3.51
N PRO A 196 15.23 -9.30 3.71
CA PRO A 196 13.79 -9.36 3.46
C PRO A 196 13.03 -8.34 4.30
N ILE A 197 11.95 -7.81 3.72
CA ILE A 197 10.98 -6.96 4.41
C ILE A 197 10.40 -7.79 5.58
N PRO A 198 10.38 -7.26 6.81
CA PRO A 198 9.99 -8.03 8.00
C PRO A 198 8.53 -8.48 7.96
N GLU A 199 8.27 -9.62 8.59
CA GLU A 199 6.97 -10.31 8.52
C GLU A 199 5.91 -9.67 9.44
N ARG A 200 6.34 -8.98 10.49
CA ARG A 200 5.47 -8.31 11.47
C ARG A 200 5.95 -6.91 11.76
N TYR A 201 5.02 -6.00 12.07
CA TYR A 201 5.38 -4.66 12.52
C TYR A 201 4.43 -4.09 13.58
N ILE A 202 4.94 -3.14 14.36
CA ILE A 202 4.16 -2.14 15.08
C ILE A 202 4.60 -0.77 14.59
N SER A 203 3.66 0.10 14.26
CA SER A 203 3.93 1.49 13.93
C SER A 203 3.33 2.39 15.00
N LEU A 204 4.12 3.35 15.50
CA LEU A 204 3.74 4.29 16.54
C LEU A 204 4.00 5.70 16.03
N LEU A 205 2.97 6.52 16.06
CA LEU A 205 3.02 7.85 15.48
C LEU A 205 2.44 8.87 16.45
N ALA A 206 3.08 10.03 16.55
CA ALA A 206 2.64 11.11 17.44
C ALA A 206 2.37 12.42 16.70
N LYS A 207 1.40 13.17 17.22
CA LYS A 207 1.13 14.57 16.89
C LYS A 207 1.13 15.38 18.19
N GLY A 208 1.54 16.65 18.11
CA GLY A 208 1.60 17.56 19.26
C GLY A 208 3.05 17.87 19.68
N PRO A 209 3.25 18.62 20.76
CA PRO A 209 4.56 19.04 21.23
C PRO A 209 5.26 17.92 22.01
N VAL A 210 5.51 16.79 21.33
CA VAL A 210 6.09 15.58 21.93
C VAL A 210 7.21 15.00 21.09
N SER A 211 8.14 14.36 21.77
CA SER A 211 9.12 13.43 21.22
C SER A 211 8.82 12.02 21.72
N LEU A 212 9.21 11.02 20.94
CA LEU A 212 8.99 9.61 21.26
C LEU A 212 10.32 8.92 21.53
N ASN A 213 10.35 8.04 22.52
CA ASN A 213 11.49 7.18 22.79
C ASN A 213 11.03 5.78 23.21
N LEU A 214 11.72 4.73 22.76
CA LEU A 214 11.47 3.35 23.20
C LEU A 214 12.49 3.02 24.30
N LEU A 215 12.01 2.74 25.52
CA LEU A 215 12.91 2.42 26.65
C LEU A 215 13.48 1.01 26.58
N ASN A 216 12.79 0.10 25.89
CA ASN A 216 13.22 -1.27 25.65
C ASN A 216 13.15 -1.59 24.15
N PRO A 217 14.05 -0.99 23.34
CA PRO A 217 14.01 -1.16 21.90
C PRO A 217 14.31 -2.62 21.50
N PRO A 218 13.63 -3.15 20.47
CA PRO A 218 13.98 -4.44 19.88
C PRO A 218 15.23 -4.34 19.00
N ALA A 219 15.73 -5.48 18.53
CA ALA A 219 16.90 -5.54 17.64
C ALA A 219 16.70 -4.79 16.32
N ARG A 220 15.45 -4.66 15.83
CA ARG A 220 15.13 -4.01 14.55
C ARG A 220 14.00 -3.00 14.74
N TYR A 221 14.34 -1.72 14.71
CA TYR A 221 13.37 -0.63 14.70
C TYR A 221 13.91 0.59 13.95
N TYR A 222 13.00 1.43 13.47
CA TYR A 222 13.28 2.68 12.78
C TYR A 222 12.65 3.84 13.55
N TYR A 223 13.38 4.95 13.63
CA TYR A 223 12.93 6.19 14.27
C TYR A 223 13.03 7.34 13.26
N MET A 224 11.92 8.05 13.05
CA MET A 224 11.80 9.21 12.19
C MET A 224 10.99 10.28 12.92
N ASP A 225 11.66 11.06 13.78
CA ASP A 225 11.05 12.14 14.59
C ASP A 225 9.85 11.65 15.43
N LYS A 226 8.63 11.87 14.99
CA LYS A 226 7.41 11.43 15.70
C LYS A 226 6.89 10.09 15.25
N TRP A 227 7.68 9.33 14.50
CA TRP A 227 7.31 8.03 13.97
C TRP A 227 8.32 6.96 14.34
N ILE A 228 7.83 5.87 14.94
CA ILE A 228 8.60 4.68 15.28
C ILE A 228 7.99 3.47 14.57
N ILE A 229 8.83 2.68 13.90
CA ILE A 229 8.44 1.39 13.32
C ILE A 229 9.25 0.30 13.99
N ILE A 230 8.59 -0.59 14.71
CA ILE A 230 9.19 -1.81 15.26
C ILE A 230 8.99 -2.94 14.27
N GLN A 231 10.06 -3.63 13.91
CA GLN A 231 10.06 -4.76 13.00
C GLN A 231 10.15 -6.08 13.76
N ASP A 232 9.45 -7.09 13.25
CA ASP A 232 9.25 -8.39 13.87
C ASP A 232 9.03 -8.35 15.38
N PRO A 233 8.07 -7.52 15.87
CA PRO A 233 7.87 -7.38 17.29
C PRO A 233 7.50 -8.72 17.89
N GLY A 234 8.13 -9.11 18.99
CA GLY A 234 7.81 -10.33 19.72
C GLY A 234 6.44 -10.28 20.39
N SER A 235 6.18 -11.20 21.32
CA SER A 235 5.02 -11.12 22.24
C SER A 235 5.27 -10.17 23.42
N THR A 236 6.48 -9.60 23.51
CA THR A 236 6.94 -8.69 24.56
C THR A 236 6.21 -7.36 24.53
N LYS A 237 6.10 -6.75 25.71
CA LYS A 237 5.59 -5.40 25.89
C LYS A 237 6.72 -4.41 25.67
N TYR A 238 6.47 -3.37 24.88
CA TYR A 238 7.35 -2.23 24.69
C TYR A 238 6.87 -1.07 25.55
N THR A 239 7.80 -0.31 26.12
CA THR A 239 7.54 0.91 26.87
C THR A 239 7.91 2.10 25.99
N LEU A 240 6.88 2.80 25.55
CA LEU A 240 6.98 4.05 24.83
C LEU A 240 7.00 5.20 25.84
N GLN A 241 8.12 5.89 25.91
CA GLN A 241 8.25 7.15 26.62
C GLN A 241 7.87 8.29 25.69
N VAL A 242 7.03 9.20 26.18
CA VAL A 242 6.60 10.41 25.49
C VAL A 242 7.05 11.60 26.32
N THR A 243 7.91 12.44 25.75
CA THR A 243 8.46 13.60 26.43
C THR A 243 7.98 14.88 25.78
N GLY A 244 7.45 15.81 26.57
CA GLY A 244 6.94 17.09 26.10
C GLY A 244 8.08 17.98 25.60
N THR A 245 8.07 18.33 24.32
CA THR A 245 8.95 19.36 23.74
C THR A 245 8.36 20.77 23.88
N GLY A 246 7.18 20.86 24.51
CA GLY A 246 6.40 22.06 24.76
C GLY A 246 5.13 21.68 25.53
N SER A 247 4.22 22.63 25.72
CA SER A 247 2.95 22.38 26.44
C SER A 247 1.78 22.36 25.47
N GLY A 248 0.86 21.41 25.62
CA GLY A 248 -0.35 21.33 24.79
C GLY A 248 -0.95 19.93 24.70
N GLU A 249 -1.92 19.78 23.81
CA GLU A 249 -2.49 18.47 23.48
C GLU A 249 -1.57 17.69 22.54
N PHE A 250 -1.50 16.38 22.74
CA PHE A 250 -0.85 15.44 21.84
C PHE A 250 -1.73 14.22 21.59
N SER A 251 -1.53 13.60 20.44
CA SER A 251 -2.20 12.37 20.04
C SER A 251 -1.17 11.31 19.68
N LEU A 252 -1.43 10.07 20.10
CA LEU A 252 -0.68 8.88 19.70
C LEU A 252 -1.58 8.00 18.86
N ALA A 253 -1.07 7.49 17.75
CA ALA A 253 -1.68 6.44 16.96
C ALA A 253 -0.76 5.22 16.89
N ALA A 254 -1.36 4.04 16.97
CA ALA A 254 -0.67 2.78 16.80
C ALA A 254 -1.34 1.92 15.71
N ASP A 255 -0.52 1.33 14.84
CA ASP A 255 -0.92 0.35 13.82
C ASP A 255 -0.12 -0.95 13.93
N SER A 256 -0.65 -2.03 13.35
CA SER A 256 0.07 -3.29 13.12
C SER A 256 -0.55 -4.03 11.95
N ASN A 257 0.20 -4.94 11.31
CA ASN A 257 -0.33 -5.81 10.25
C ASN A 257 -1.45 -6.78 10.69
N TYR A 258 -1.83 -6.79 11.98
CA TYR A 258 -2.95 -7.56 12.52
C TYR A 258 -4.23 -6.73 12.77
N LEU A 259 -4.17 -5.40 12.63
CA LEU A 259 -5.37 -4.56 12.75
C LEU A 259 -6.21 -4.68 11.48
N THR A 260 -7.53 -4.87 11.65
CA THR A 260 -8.47 -4.80 10.53
C THR A 260 -8.47 -3.40 9.93
N PHE A 261 -8.76 -3.37 8.63
CA PHE A 261 -8.49 -2.30 7.66
C PHE A 261 -8.83 -0.84 8.06
N ASP A 262 -9.65 -0.62 9.09
CA ASP A 262 -10.26 0.67 9.39
C ASP A 262 -9.98 1.21 10.81
N LYS A 263 -9.11 0.56 11.62
CA LYS A 263 -8.91 0.97 13.02
C LYS A 263 -7.43 1.13 13.39
N LEU A 264 -6.97 2.38 13.41
CA LEU A 264 -5.83 2.77 14.24
C LEU A 264 -6.27 2.81 15.70
N GLN A 265 -5.40 2.38 16.60
CA GLN A 265 -5.62 2.66 18.01
C GLN A 265 -5.09 4.06 18.32
N CYS A 266 -5.99 4.97 18.66
CA CYS A 266 -5.63 6.35 18.98
C CYS A 266 -5.80 6.64 20.47
N LEU A 267 -4.95 7.51 21.00
CA LEU A 267 -5.07 8.10 22.33
C LEU A 267 -4.73 9.59 22.25
N THR A 268 -5.50 10.41 22.94
CA THR A 268 -5.23 11.85 23.08
C THR A 268 -4.98 12.17 24.56
N SER A 269 -4.02 13.05 24.83
CA SER A 269 -3.73 13.54 26.17
C SER A 269 -3.09 14.93 26.11
N THR A 270 -2.89 15.57 27.25
CA THR A 270 -2.11 16.81 27.37
C THR A 270 -0.71 16.51 27.86
N ILE A 271 0.25 17.39 27.62
CA ILE A 271 1.61 17.30 28.15
C ILE A 271 2.15 18.70 28.44
N THR A 272 3.07 18.83 29.38
CA THR A 272 3.86 20.05 29.59
C THR A 272 5.31 19.87 29.15
N ALA A 273 6.03 20.98 28.93
CA ALA A 273 7.43 20.93 28.55
C ALA A 273 8.27 20.14 29.57
N ASN A 274 9.08 19.19 29.07
CA ASN A 274 9.90 18.25 29.84
C ASN A 274 9.12 17.22 30.70
N GLU A 275 7.78 17.28 30.74
CA GLU A 275 6.98 16.20 31.33
C GLU A 275 7.20 14.93 30.52
N THR A 276 7.32 13.81 31.24
CA THR A 276 7.48 12.49 30.64
C THR A 276 6.30 11.61 31.02
N LYS A 277 5.70 10.94 30.03
CA LYS A 277 4.62 9.97 30.20
C LYS A 277 5.01 8.65 29.57
N GLU A 278 4.62 7.56 30.21
CA GLU A 278 4.91 6.22 29.72
C GLU A 278 3.66 5.49 29.27
N TYR A 279 3.82 4.76 28.16
CA TYR A 279 2.78 3.97 27.55
C TYR A 279 3.31 2.57 27.25
N THR A 280 2.51 1.56 27.57
CA THR A 280 2.76 0.19 27.13
C THR A 280 2.20 -0.04 25.74
N VAL A 281 3.03 -0.58 24.86
CA VAL A 281 2.71 -1.00 23.50
C VAL A 281 2.90 -2.51 23.37
N GLN A 282 1.92 -3.24 22.86
CA GLN A 282 2.02 -4.69 22.69
C GLN A 282 1.22 -5.19 21.49
N LEU A 283 1.76 -6.13 20.73
CA LEU A 283 0.99 -6.91 19.77
C LEU A 283 0.06 -7.89 20.49
N LYS A 284 -1.19 -7.98 20.06
CA LYS A 284 -2.18 -8.94 20.54
C LYS A 284 -2.38 -10.07 19.53
N PRO A 285 -1.64 -11.19 19.63
CA PRO A 285 -1.65 -12.25 18.63
C PRO A 285 -3.03 -12.90 18.43
N PHE A 286 -3.84 -13.02 19.49
CA PHE A 286 -5.14 -13.71 19.42
C PHE A 286 -6.34 -12.79 19.18
N LYS A 287 -6.20 -11.46 19.32
CA LYS A 287 -7.30 -10.50 19.16
C LYS A 287 -7.20 -9.64 17.90
N GLY A 288 -6.11 -9.78 17.13
CA GLY A 288 -5.86 -8.98 15.95
C GLY A 288 -5.61 -7.52 16.29
N GLY A 289 -4.34 -7.15 16.50
CA GLY A 289 -3.93 -5.75 16.51
C GLY A 289 -2.89 -5.35 17.56
N VAL A 290 -2.71 -4.04 17.72
CA VAL A 290 -1.83 -3.44 18.72
C VAL A 290 -2.63 -2.99 19.94
N SER A 291 -1.97 -2.93 21.09
CA SER A 291 -2.50 -2.35 22.32
C SER A 291 -1.58 -1.25 22.82
N LEU A 292 -2.08 -0.03 22.87
CA LEU A 292 -1.49 1.16 23.46
C LEU A 292 -2.25 1.49 24.75
N ARG A 293 -1.55 1.55 25.89
CA ARG A 293 -2.14 1.82 27.21
C ARG A 293 -1.23 2.72 28.03
N LYS A 294 -1.79 3.68 28.75
CA LYS A 294 -1.03 4.46 29.74
C LYS A 294 -0.58 3.53 30.87
N VAL A 295 0.66 3.70 31.33
CA VAL A 295 1.19 3.03 32.55
C VAL A 295 0.65 3.71 33.79
#